data_AF-R6RA96-F1
#
_entry.id   AF-R6RA96-F1
#
_cell.length_a   1.000
_cell.length_b   1.000
_cell.length_c   1.000
_cell.angle_alpha   90.00
_cell.angle_beta   90.00
_cell.angle_gamma   90.00
#
_symmetry.space_group_name_H-M   'P 1'
#
loop_
_entity.id
_entity.type
_entity.pdbx_description
1 polymer ?
#
loop_
_entity_poly.entity_id
_entity_poly.type
_entity_poly.pdbx_seq_one_letter_code
_entity_poly.pdbx_strand_id
1 'polypeptide(L)'
;MQKKKGMTLIEIIVAIACSTIVIGTIVSSLLFVTRINDQLLNKSSTLYKVEALKKYIIENYETDMEFTCSDGNVFYNDKKIVENSLINAVKFNREIEYGIECNIVYADVSNYIFTFKK
;
A
#
# COMPACT_ATOMS: atom_id res chain seq x y z
N MET A 1 -64.29 -12.64 0.97
CA MET A 1 -63.05 -13.36 1.33
C MET A 1 -62.01 -13.17 0.21
N GLN A 2 -60.98 -12.36 0.44
CA GLN A 2 -59.85 -12.28 -0.49
C GLN A 2 -59.08 -13.61 -0.41
N LYS A 3 -58.99 -14.35 -1.52
CA LYS A 3 -58.15 -15.55 -1.61
C LYS A 3 -56.69 -15.11 -1.44
N LYS A 4 -56.04 -15.52 -0.33
CA LYS A 4 -54.58 -15.49 -0.24
C LYS A 4 -54.05 -16.40 -1.35
N LYS A 5 -53.49 -15.83 -2.42
CA LYS A 5 -52.77 -16.60 -3.44
C LYS A 5 -51.48 -17.13 -2.79
N GLY A 6 -51.45 -18.42 -2.50
CA GLY A 6 -50.24 -19.11 -2.05
C GLY A 6 -49.23 -19.19 -3.17
N MET A 7 -47.94 -19.04 -2.83
CA MET A 7 -46.82 -19.17 -3.75
C MET A 7 -46.67 -20.64 -4.16
N THR A 8 -46.54 -20.91 -5.45
CA THR A 8 -46.30 -22.26 -5.97
C THR A 8 -44.87 -22.71 -5.68
N LEU A 9 -44.63 -24.02 -5.64
CA LEU A 9 -43.32 -24.60 -5.37
C LEU A 9 -42.23 -24.08 -6.34
N ILE A 10 -42.60 -23.84 -7.59
CA ILE A 10 -41.70 -23.31 -8.64
C ILE A 10 -41.32 -21.86 -8.34
N GLU A 11 -42.28 -21.02 -7.95
CA GLU A 11 -42.01 -19.62 -7.57
C GLU A 11 -41.07 -19.53 -6.36
N ILE A 12 -41.20 -20.45 -5.40
CA ILE A 12 -40.29 -20.54 -4.24
C ILE A 12 -38.88 -20.92 -4.70
N ILE A 13 -38.72 -21.91 -5.58
CA ILE A 13 -37.42 -22.33 -6.10
C ILE A 13 -36.74 -21.18 -6.87
N VAL A 14 -37.48 -20.48 -7.73
CA VAL A 14 -36.97 -19.31 -8.48
C VAL A 14 -36.57 -18.19 -7.53
N ALA A 15 -37.38 -17.89 -6.51
CA ALA A 15 -37.06 -16.87 -5.52
C ALA A 15 -35.77 -17.20 -4.74
N ILE A 16 -35.56 -18.47 -4.38
CA ILE A 16 -34.33 -18.93 -3.71
C ILE A 16 -33.13 -18.80 -4.67
N ALA A 17 -33.28 -19.21 -5.93
CA ALA A 17 -32.21 -19.10 -6.93
C ALA A 17 -31.79 -17.64 -7.14
N CYS A 18 -32.75 -16.74 -7.35
CA CYS A 18 -32.48 -15.30 -7.48
C CYS A 18 -31.83 -14.72 -6.21
N SER A 19 -32.31 -15.10 -5.02
CA SER A 19 -31.73 -14.66 -3.76
C SER A 19 -30.29 -15.13 -3.61
N THR A 20 -29.99 -16.36 -4.02
CA THR A 20 -28.64 -16.94 -3.96
C THR A 20 -27.69 -16.20 -4.90
N ILE A 21 -28.14 -15.86 -6.11
CA ILE A 21 -27.36 -15.06 -7.07
C ILE A 21 -27.07 -13.67 -6.51
N VAL A 22 -28.08 -13.00 -5.95
CA VAL A 22 -27.94 -11.66 -5.37
C VAL A 22 -26.98 -11.67 -4.16
N ILE A 23 -27.09 -12.66 -3.29
CA ILE A 23 -26.16 -12.80 -2.15
C ILE A 23 -24.74 -13.07 -2.66
N GLY A 24 -24.58 -13.95 -3.65
CA GLY A 24 -23.29 -14.27 -4.24
C GLY A 24 -22.59 -13.07 -4.87
N THR A 25 -23.34 -12.20 -5.58
CA THR A 25 -22.78 -10.99 -6.18
C THR A 25 -22.41 -9.94 -5.14
N ILE A 26 -23.20 -9.78 -4.07
CA ILE A 26 -22.88 -8.89 -2.95
C ILE A 26 -21.59 -9.33 -2.25
N VAL A 27 -21.47 -10.62 -1.91
CA VAL A 27 -20.28 -11.17 -1.24
C VAL A 27 -19.05 -11.02 -2.12
N SER A 28 -19.16 -11.32 -3.41
CA SER A 28 -18.05 -11.18 -4.36
C SER A 28 -17.59 -9.72 -4.50
N SER A 29 -18.53 -8.78 -4.54
CA SER A 29 -18.22 -7.35 -4.60
C SER A 29 -17.53 -6.87 -3.32
N LEU A 30 -17.97 -7.34 -2.15
CA LEU A 30 -17.36 -7.01 -0.87
C LEU A 30 -15.92 -7.54 -0.78
N LEU A 31 -15.67 -8.77 -1.23
CA LEU A 31 -14.33 -9.37 -1.30
C LEU A 31 -13.41 -8.62 -2.28
N PHE A 32 -13.97 -8.07 -3.35
CA PHE A 32 -13.21 -7.27 -4.29
C PHE A 32 -12.83 -5.90 -3.71
N VAL A 33 -13.79 -5.21 -3.09
CA VAL A 33 -13.55 -3.90 -2.44
C VAL A 33 -12.53 -4.02 -1.32
N THR A 34 -12.62 -5.06 -0.48
CA THR A 34 -11.64 -5.31 0.59
C THR A 34 -10.23 -5.52 0.05
N ARG A 35 -10.05 -6.33 -1.01
CA ARG A 35 -8.75 -6.51 -1.66
C ARG A 35 -8.17 -5.21 -2.23
N ILE A 36 -9.00 -4.40 -2.89
CA ILE A 36 -8.55 -3.08 -3.39
C ILE A 36 -8.15 -2.18 -2.24
N ASN A 37 -8.94 -2.16 -1.16
CA ASN A 37 -8.65 -1.34 0.00
C ASN A 37 -7.33 -1.73 0.66
N ASP A 38 -7.05 -3.04 0.80
CA ASP A 38 -5.77 -3.52 1.32
C ASP A 38 -4.60 -3.12 0.42
N GLN A 39 -4.75 -3.23 -0.91
CA GLN A 39 -3.73 -2.77 -1.85
C GLN A 39 -3.48 -1.26 -1.78
N LEU A 40 -4.55 -0.47 -1.63
CA LEU A 40 -4.46 0.99 -1.50
C LEU A 40 -3.84 1.40 -0.16
N LEU A 41 -4.22 0.75 0.94
CA LEU A 41 -3.65 0.98 2.27
C LEU A 41 -2.16 0.66 2.28
N ASN A 42 -1.75 -0.47 1.67
CA ASN A 42 -0.34 -0.86 1.59
C ASN A 42 0.47 0.14 0.74
N LYS A 43 -0.06 0.60 -0.40
CA LYS A 43 0.57 1.66 -1.20
C LYS A 43 0.64 3.00 -0.46
N SER A 44 -0.43 3.41 0.22
CA SER A 44 -0.48 4.66 0.97
C SER A 44 0.49 4.67 2.15
N SER A 45 0.53 3.59 2.92
CA SER A 45 1.49 3.42 4.03
C SER A 45 2.93 3.48 3.54
N THR A 46 3.20 2.85 2.41
CA THR A 46 4.50 2.87 1.70
C THR A 46 4.91 4.29 1.31
N LEU A 47 4.04 5.04 0.63
CA LEU A 47 4.31 6.43 0.24
C LEU A 47 4.56 7.34 1.45
N TYR A 48 3.79 7.19 2.52
CA TYR A 48 3.99 7.95 3.75
C TYR A 48 5.38 7.70 4.37
N LYS A 49 5.81 6.43 4.37
CA LYS A 49 7.13 6.02 4.89
C LYS A 49 8.29 6.55 4.04
N VAL A 50 8.11 6.62 2.72
CA VAL A 50 9.07 7.28 1.83
C VAL A 50 9.19 8.76 2.16
N GLU A 51 8.07 9.46 2.35
CA GLU A 51 8.10 10.89 2.68
C GLU A 51 8.73 11.15 4.06
N ALA A 52 8.50 10.27 5.05
CA ALA A 52 9.14 10.33 6.35
C ALA A 52 10.68 10.17 6.24
N LEU A 53 11.15 9.18 5.47
CA LEU A 53 12.58 8.99 5.22
C LEU A 53 13.19 10.18 4.48
N LYS A 54 12.51 10.68 3.45
CA LYS A 54 12.92 11.83 2.67
C LYS A 54 13.07 13.07 3.56
N LYS A 55 12.10 13.34 4.43
CA LYS A 55 12.18 14.44 5.40
C LYS A 55 13.38 14.28 6.34
N TYR A 56 13.61 13.06 6.84
CA TYR A 56 14.77 12.78 7.70
C TYR A 56 16.10 13.05 6.99
N ILE A 57 16.25 12.61 5.73
CA ILE A 57 17.44 12.86 4.92
C ILE A 57 17.67 14.36 4.73
N ILE A 58 16.63 15.15 4.44
CA ILE A 58 16.75 16.61 4.28
C ILE A 58 17.24 17.28 5.57
N GLU A 59 16.66 16.89 6.71
CA GLU A 59 16.96 17.52 8.00
C GLU A 59 18.34 17.15 8.57
N ASN A 60 18.88 15.99 8.18
CA ASN A 60 20.10 15.42 8.74
C ASN A 60 21.13 15.10 7.65
N TYR A 61 21.09 15.81 6.52
CA TYR A 61 21.92 15.46 5.37
C TYR A 61 23.41 15.57 5.71
N GLU A 62 24.10 14.46 5.54
CA GLU A 62 25.56 14.34 5.60
C GLU A 62 26.05 13.69 4.28
N THR A 63 27.23 14.10 3.84
CA THR A 63 27.83 13.67 2.55
C THR A 63 28.10 12.16 2.46
N ASP A 64 28.19 11.46 3.58
CA ASP A 64 28.53 10.05 3.74
C ASP A 64 27.42 9.24 4.44
N MET A 65 26.18 9.73 4.38
CA MET A 65 25.02 9.08 5.00
C MET A 65 24.75 7.68 4.43
N GLU A 66 24.81 6.64 5.26
CA GLU A 66 24.53 5.25 4.87
C GLU A 66 23.36 4.67 5.68
N PHE A 67 22.37 4.11 4.98
CA PHE A 67 21.20 3.50 5.62
C PHE A 67 21.27 1.98 5.56
N THR A 68 21.00 1.34 6.68
CA THR A 68 20.83 -0.12 6.75
C THR A 68 19.35 -0.47 6.70
N CYS A 69 18.96 -1.40 5.83
CA CYS A 69 17.59 -1.91 5.74
C CYS A 69 17.57 -3.36 6.23
N SER A 70 16.84 -3.64 7.32
CA SER A 70 16.72 -5.00 7.88
C SER A 70 15.35 -5.23 8.51
N ASP A 71 14.79 -6.42 8.31
CA ASP A 71 13.50 -6.85 8.87
C ASP A 71 12.35 -5.85 8.64
N GLY A 72 12.31 -5.25 7.45
CA GLY A 72 11.32 -4.23 7.09
C GLY A 72 11.50 -2.91 7.82
N ASN A 73 12.68 -2.61 8.36
CA ASN A 73 12.98 -1.34 9.00
C ASN A 73 14.17 -0.67 8.32
N VAL A 74 14.22 0.66 8.37
CA VAL A 74 15.33 1.47 7.87
C VAL A 74 16.03 2.16 9.04
N PHE A 75 17.35 2.02 9.09
CA PHE A 75 18.21 2.52 10.16
C PHE A 75 19.29 3.46 9.63
N TYR A 76 19.69 4.42 10.45
CA TYR A 76 20.88 5.25 10.26
C TYR A 76 21.55 5.43 11.63
N ASN A 77 22.86 5.17 11.73
CA ASN A 77 23.62 5.19 13.00
C ASN A 77 22.92 4.42 14.13
N ASP A 78 22.51 3.17 13.85
CA ASP A 78 21.74 2.27 14.76
C ASP A 78 20.38 2.80 15.21
N LYS A 79 19.99 4.02 14.80
CA LYS A 79 18.69 4.60 15.08
C LYS A 79 17.71 4.14 14.02
N LYS A 80 16.58 3.60 14.47
CA LYS A 80 15.48 3.26 13.58
C LYS A 80 14.75 4.51 13.11
N ILE A 81 14.68 4.71 11.79
CA ILE A 81 14.09 5.90 11.15
C ILE A 81 12.71 5.59 10.59
N VAL A 82 12.54 4.43 9.96
CA VAL A 82 11.27 3.98 9.38
C VAL A 82 10.99 2.55 9.81
N GLU A 83 9.75 2.29 10.22
CA GLU A 83 9.30 0.98 10.69
C GLU A 83 8.36 0.28 9.71
N ASN A 84 8.41 -1.06 9.67
CA ASN A 84 7.51 -1.93 8.93
C ASN A 84 7.32 -1.53 7.45
N SER A 85 8.38 -1.05 6.80
CA SER A 85 8.39 -0.66 5.39
C SER A 85 8.75 -1.84 4.49
N LEU A 86 8.43 -1.70 3.21
CA LEU A 86 8.92 -2.59 2.15
C LEU A 86 10.17 -2.00 1.46
N ILE A 87 10.87 -1.08 2.14
CA ILE A 87 12.10 -0.46 1.63
C ILE A 87 13.23 -1.48 1.81
N ASN A 88 13.86 -1.85 0.70
CA ASN A 88 14.94 -2.82 0.67
C ASN A 88 16.32 -2.16 0.62
N ALA A 89 16.43 -0.97 0.03
CA ALA A 89 17.68 -0.23 -0.01
C ALA A 89 17.43 1.28 -0.15
N VAL A 90 18.37 2.06 0.36
CA VAL A 90 18.45 3.51 0.14
C VAL A 90 19.87 3.77 -0.36
N LYS A 91 20.00 4.30 -1.58
CA LYS A 91 21.29 4.52 -2.24
C LYS A 91 21.42 5.97 -2.68
N PHE A 92 22.50 6.61 -2.30
CA PHE A 92 22.87 7.93 -2.82
C PHE A 92 23.70 7.75 -4.08
N ASN A 93 23.16 8.19 -5.22
CA ASN A 93 23.78 7.94 -6.53
C ASN A 93 24.85 8.98 -6.87
N ARG A 94 24.60 10.27 -6.58
CA ARG A 94 25.52 11.36 -6.89
C ARG A 94 25.12 12.67 -6.19
N GLU A 95 26.11 13.47 -5.79
CA GLU A 95 25.93 14.92 -5.72
C GLU A 95 25.83 15.47 -7.15
N ILE A 96 24.70 16.09 -7.47
CA ILE A 96 24.49 16.85 -8.70
C ILE A 96 24.64 18.34 -8.39
N GLU A 97 24.89 19.15 -9.42
CA GLU A 97 25.22 20.58 -9.32
C GLU A 97 24.23 21.42 -8.47
N TYR A 98 22.99 20.96 -8.32
CA TYR A 98 21.94 21.62 -7.55
C TYR A 98 21.29 20.72 -6.49
N GLY A 99 21.94 19.62 -6.09
CA GLY A 99 21.29 18.70 -5.19
C GLY A 99 21.90 17.33 -4.98
N ILE A 100 21.18 16.47 -4.26
CA ILE A 100 21.55 15.08 -4.02
C ILE A 100 20.51 14.18 -4.66
N GLU A 101 20.96 13.23 -5.47
CA GLU A 101 20.11 12.18 -6.02
C GLU A 101 20.12 10.96 -5.07
N CYS A 102 18.94 10.64 -4.52
CA CYS A 102 18.74 9.46 -3.70
C CYS A 102 17.73 8.51 -4.37
N ASN A 103 18.09 7.23 -4.40
CA ASN A 103 17.29 6.15 -4.93
C ASN A 103 16.82 5.24 -3.79
N ILE A 104 15.51 5.17 -3.59
CA ILE A 104 14.87 4.29 -2.61
C ILE A 104 14.28 3.10 -3.37
N VAL A 105 14.80 1.91 -3.08
CA VAL A 105 14.43 0.65 -3.74
C VAL A 105 13.41 -0.10 -2.89
N TYR A 106 12.27 -0.44 -3.48
CA TYR A 106 11.23 -1.26 -2.85
C TYR A 106 11.30 -2.73 -3.23
N ALA A 107 10.73 -3.58 -2.37
CA ALA A 107 10.58 -5.02 -2.60
C ALA A 107 9.74 -5.38 -3.83
N ASP A 108 8.93 -4.46 -4.36
CA ASP A 108 8.12 -4.64 -5.57
C ASP A 108 8.78 -4.08 -6.85
N VAL A 109 10.10 -3.83 -6.82
CA VAL A 109 10.91 -3.33 -7.94
C VAL A 109 10.64 -1.86 -8.31
N SER A 110 9.79 -1.16 -7.55
CA SER A 110 9.60 0.29 -7.72
C SER A 110 10.84 1.04 -7.22
N ASN A 111 11.46 1.83 -8.09
CA ASN A 111 12.55 2.74 -7.74
C ASN A 111 12.00 4.17 -7.67
N TYR A 112 12.15 4.80 -6.51
CA TYR A 112 11.84 6.22 -6.37
C TYR A 112 13.13 7.02 -6.36
N ILE A 113 13.31 7.82 -7.41
CA ILE A 113 14.44 8.74 -7.54
C ILE A 113 13.97 10.11 -7.08
N PHE A 114 14.63 10.66 -6.08
CA PHE A 114 14.38 12.01 -5.59
C PHE A 114 15.64 12.85 -5.67
N THR A 115 15.44 14.11 -6.00
CA THR A 115 16.48 15.14 -5.99
C THR A 115 16.19 16.13 -4.87
N PHE A 116 17.12 16.27 -3.93
CA PHE A 116 17.07 17.29 -2.88
C PHE A 116 17.79 18.54 -3.38
N LYS A 117 17.19 19.74 -3.31
CA LYS A 117 17.96 20.98 -3.48
C LYS A 117 18.65 21.32 -2.18
N LYS A 118 19.94 21.65 -2.25
CA LYS A 118 20.72 22.16 -1.11
C LYS A 118 20.30 23.59 -0.76
#